data_AF-A0A928ASP6-F1
#
_entry.id   AF-A0A928ASP6-F1
#
_cell.length_a   1.000
_cell.length_b   1.000
_cell.length_c   1.000
_cell.angle_alpha   90.00
_cell.angle_beta   90.00
_cell.angle_gamma   90.00
#
_symmetry.space_group_name_H-M   'P 1'
#
loop_
_entity.id
_entity.type
_entity.pdbx_description
1 polymer ?
#
loop_
_entity_poly.entity_id
_entity_poly.type
_entity_poly.pdbx_seq_one_letter_code
_entity_poly.pdbx_strand_id
1 'polypeptide(L)'
;MRKFVTLIMALAFVLSVRAEGEQQLLRHVAKYVAAMGSYDAEVDVTSGDYKASARYSVAGDIYHIKIGDAEVFSDGKSRYEIDHKRKEISADVVDLQSRNILDNPTRCFDFVGEEYVATKVTEKDDEVTLRLVAQDEEQEGEILLTLQVSTGKPLNIAYLLYDDRIDVAIRTISPRKSKIPTFSKGDFKGYDMVDFR
;
A
#
# COMPACT_ATOMS: atom_id res chain seq x y z
N MET A 1 31.71 -43.36 16.52
CA MET A 1 30.92 -42.54 15.58
C MET A 1 30.19 -41.46 16.37
N ARG A 2 30.80 -40.29 16.57
CA ARG A 2 30.22 -39.10 17.21
C ARG A 2 30.64 -37.91 16.34
N LYS A 3 29.73 -36.95 16.16
CA LYS A 3 29.86 -35.65 15.45
C LYS A 3 29.31 -35.64 14.01
N PHE A 4 27.99 -35.61 13.82
CA PHE A 4 27.33 -35.07 12.61
C PHE A 4 25.84 -34.72 12.87
N VAL A 5 25.52 -34.00 13.96
CA VAL A 5 24.13 -33.55 14.25
C VAL A 5 24.02 -32.02 14.46
N THR A 6 25.08 -31.25 14.27
CA THR A 6 25.09 -29.81 14.62
C THR A 6 25.06 -28.86 13.42
N LEU A 7 24.35 -29.17 12.33
CA LEU A 7 24.28 -28.29 11.15
C LEU A 7 22.86 -27.90 10.70
N ILE A 8 21.81 -28.62 11.12
CA ILE A 8 20.42 -28.26 10.72
C ILE A 8 19.80 -27.21 11.66
N MET A 9 20.21 -27.15 12.93
CA MET A 9 19.64 -26.20 13.90
C MET A 9 20.09 -24.76 13.64
N ALA A 10 21.30 -24.54 13.11
CA ALA A 10 21.84 -23.21 12.85
C ALA A 10 21.15 -22.51 11.66
N LEU A 11 20.74 -23.26 10.63
CA LEU A 11 20.06 -22.69 9.46
C LEU A 11 18.63 -22.26 9.77
N ALA A 12 17.90 -23.06 10.55
CA ALA A 12 16.57 -22.69 11.04
C ALA A 12 16.64 -21.45 11.95
N PHE A 13 17.64 -21.37 12.84
CA PHE A 13 17.80 -20.23 13.75
C PHE A 13 18.12 -18.93 12.99
N VAL A 14 18.98 -18.98 11.97
CA VAL A 14 19.32 -17.80 11.15
C VAL A 14 18.11 -17.33 10.32
N LEU A 15 17.29 -18.24 9.81
CA LEU A 15 16.05 -17.89 9.11
C LEU A 15 15.01 -17.27 10.05
N SER A 16 14.82 -17.83 11.24
CA SER A 16 13.89 -17.28 12.25
C SER A 16 14.30 -15.89 12.75
N VAL A 17 15.59 -15.67 13.02
CA VAL A 17 16.09 -14.37 13.49
C VAL A 17 15.99 -13.30 12.41
N ARG A 18 16.20 -13.66 11.13
CA ARG A 18 15.98 -12.72 10.00
C ARG A 18 14.52 -12.33 9.93
N ALA A 19 13.61 -13.31 9.83
CA ALA A 19 12.18 -13.07 9.75
C ALA A 19 11.66 -12.18 10.90
N GLU A 20 12.20 -12.34 12.11
CA GLU A 20 11.87 -11.50 13.26
C GLU A 20 12.28 -10.03 13.07
N GLY A 21 13.44 -9.78 12.46
CA GLY A 21 13.94 -8.45 12.12
C GLY A 21 13.14 -7.77 11.00
N GLU A 22 12.80 -8.49 9.93
CA GLU A 22 11.93 -7.94 8.87
C GLU A 22 10.53 -7.63 9.41
N GLN A 23 9.95 -8.50 10.23
CA GLN A 23 8.67 -8.25 10.89
C GLN A 23 8.75 -7.07 11.87
N GLN A 24 9.91 -6.81 12.48
CA GLN A 24 10.10 -5.62 13.30
C GLN A 24 10.05 -4.33 12.48
N LEU A 25 10.65 -4.32 11.28
CA LEU A 25 10.58 -3.19 10.35
C LEU A 25 9.14 -2.95 9.90
N LEU A 26 8.39 -3.99 9.55
CA LEU A 26 6.97 -3.87 9.19
C LEU A 26 6.12 -3.33 10.35
N ARG A 27 6.38 -3.77 11.58
CA ARG A 27 5.74 -3.20 12.78
C ARG A 27 6.08 -1.72 12.98
N HIS A 28 7.27 -1.26 12.61
CA HIS A 28 7.62 0.16 12.67
C HIS A 28 6.82 0.95 11.63
N VAL A 29 6.67 0.44 10.40
CA VAL A 29 5.83 1.07 9.37
C VAL A 29 4.37 1.16 9.82
N ALA A 30 3.80 0.05 10.28
CA ALA A 30 2.42 0.03 10.76
C ALA A 30 2.19 1.02 11.92
N LYS A 31 3.15 1.11 12.86
CA LYS A 31 3.10 2.10 13.96
C LYS A 31 3.21 3.54 13.46
N TYR A 32 4.09 3.82 12.49
CA TYR A 32 4.23 5.14 11.88
C TYR A 32 2.91 5.61 11.28
N VAL A 33 2.25 4.74 10.51
CA VAL A 33 0.95 5.05 9.88
C VAL A 33 -0.16 5.18 10.93
N ALA A 34 -0.27 4.23 11.86
CA ALA A 34 -1.27 4.24 12.91
C ALA A 34 -1.18 5.49 13.80
N ALA A 35 0.02 6.00 14.07
CA ALA A 35 0.23 7.21 14.87
C ALA A 35 -0.36 8.48 14.23
N MET A 36 -0.57 8.51 12.91
CA MET A 36 -1.21 9.64 12.23
C MET A 36 -2.73 9.62 12.40
N GLY A 37 -3.34 8.44 12.59
CA GLY A 37 -4.79 8.25 12.57
C GLY A 37 -5.38 8.46 11.18
N SER A 38 -5.59 9.72 10.79
CA SER A 38 -5.93 10.11 9.42
C SER A 38 -4.74 10.78 8.77
N TYR A 39 -4.52 10.58 7.48
CA TYR A 39 -3.35 11.14 6.79
C TYR A 39 -3.67 11.67 5.40
N ASP A 40 -2.81 12.58 4.95
CA ASP A 40 -2.66 12.95 3.55
C ASP A 40 -1.31 12.47 3.02
N ALA A 41 -1.30 11.98 1.80
CA ALA A 41 -0.08 11.65 1.08
C ALA A 41 -0.07 12.24 -0.33
N GLU A 42 1.08 12.77 -0.73
CA GLU A 42 1.39 13.11 -2.12
C GLU A 42 2.38 12.09 -2.65
N VAL A 43 2.07 11.50 -3.80
CA VAL A 43 2.87 10.44 -4.40
C VAL A 43 3.07 10.68 -5.88
N ASP A 44 4.15 10.14 -6.42
CA ASP A 44 4.35 10.03 -7.86
C ASP A 44 4.25 8.56 -8.27
N VAL A 45 3.39 8.27 -9.22
CA VAL A 45 3.14 6.94 -9.80
C VAL A 45 3.89 6.84 -11.12
N THR A 46 4.61 5.75 -11.33
CA THR A 46 5.29 5.40 -12.60
C THR A 46 4.97 3.96 -12.98
N SER A 47 4.55 3.72 -14.23
CA SER A 47 4.36 2.39 -14.83
C SER A 47 4.75 2.49 -16.31
N GLY A 48 5.81 1.78 -16.70
CA GLY A 48 6.45 1.97 -18.01
C GLY A 48 6.76 3.45 -18.30
N ASP A 49 6.19 3.97 -19.39
CA ASP A 49 6.30 5.38 -19.80
C ASP A 49 5.27 6.31 -19.13
N TYR A 50 4.26 5.75 -18.45
CA TYR A 50 3.25 6.52 -17.74
C TYR A 50 3.80 7.11 -16.44
N LYS A 51 3.53 8.40 -16.21
CA LYS A 51 3.89 9.12 -14.98
C LYS A 51 2.76 10.06 -14.58
N ALA A 52 2.38 10.03 -13.31
CA ALA A 52 1.39 10.95 -12.76
C ALA A 52 1.63 11.20 -11.28
N SER A 53 1.34 12.42 -10.83
CA SER A 53 1.28 12.74 -9.40
C SER A 53 -0.14 12.53 -8.90
N ALA A 54 -0.26 12.00 -7.68
CA ALA A 54 -1.53 11.68 -7.07
C ALA A 54 -1.58 12.13 -5.61
N ARG A 55 -2.79 12.44 -5.14
CA ARG A 55 -3.07 12.86 -3.76
C ARG A 55 -4.04 11.90 -3.11
N TYR A 56 -3.74 11.53 -1.88
CA TYR A 56 -4.46 10.54 -1.10
C TYR A 56 -4.88 11.18 0.21
N SER A 57 -6.11 10.94 0.60
CA SER A 57 -6.65 11.30 1.91
C SER A 57 -7.30 10.07 2.52
N VAL A 58 -6.84 9.64 3.69
CA VAL A 58 -7.26 8.37 4.31
C VAL A 58 -7.69 8.61 5.76
N ALA A 59 -8.83 8.05 6.15
CA ALA A 59 -9.33 8.08 7.52
C ALA A 59 -10.13 6.82 7.86
N GLY A 60 -9.52 5.92 8.65
CA GLY A 60 -10.10 4.59 8.88
C GLY A 60 -10.21 3.83 7.57
N ASP A 61 -11.39 3.26 7.28
CA ASP A 61 -11.66 2.57 6.01
C ASP A 61 -12.13 3.51 4.87
N ILE A 62 -12.25 4.81 5.14
CA ILE A 62 -12.72 5.81 4.16
C ILE A 62 -11.51 6.47 3.50
N TYR A 63 -11.57 6.67 2.19
CA TYR A 63 -10.49 7.31 1.45
C TYR A 63 -10.95 8.13 0.24
N HIS A 64 -10.07 9.03 -0.19
CA HIS A 64 -10.21 9.83 -1.40
C HIS A 64 -8.87 9.87 -2.14
N ILE A 65 -8.90 9.64 -3.45
CA ILE A 65 -7.72 9.65 -4.33
C ILE A 65 -7.99 10.62 -5.46
N LYS A 66 -6.98 11.42 -5.82
CA LYS A 66 -7.02 12.25 -7.02
C LYS A 66 -5.75 12.08 -7.83
N ILE A 67 -5.89 11.68 -9.09
CA ILE A 67 -4.78 11.43 -10.03
C ILE A 67 -5.17 11.89 -11.43
N GLY A 68 -4.48 12.91 -11.94
CA GLY A 68 -4.86 13.54 -13.21
C GLY A 68 -6.33 14.01 -13.22
N ASP A 69 -7.09 13.55 -14.22
CA ASP A 69 -8.53 13.80 -14.38
C ASP A 69 -9.42 12.72 -13.72
N ALA A 70 -8.82 11.75 -13.03
CA ALA A 70 -9.53 10.72 -12.29
C ALA A 70 -9.60 11.08 -10.80
N GLU A 71 -10.74 10.78 -10.20
CA GLU A 71 -10.99 10.97 -8.78
C GLU A 71 -11.71 9.75 -8.22
N VAL A 72 -11.30 9.26 -7.06
CA VAL A 72 -11.89 8.09 -6.41
C VAL A 72 -12.34 8.46 -5.01
N PHE A 73 -13.55 8.06 -4.64
CA PHE A 73 -14.06 8.16 -3.28
C PHE A 73 -14.40 6.77 -2.76
N SER A 74 -14.18 6.53 -1.47
CA SER A 74 -14.65 5.32 -0.81
C SER A 74 -15.18 5.65 0.57
N ASP A 75 -16.32 5.06 0.92
CA ASP A 75 -16.90 5.11 2.27
C ASP A 75 -16.54 3.88 3.13
N GLY A 76 -15.60 3.05 2.65
CA GLY A 76 -15.21 1.78 3.26
C GLY A 76 -16.12 0.60 2.91
N LYS A 77 -17.16 0.82 2.09
CA LYS A 77 -18.04 -0.24 1.56
C LYS A 77 -18.19 -0.14 0.05
N SER A 78 -18.45 1.06 -0.43
CA SER A 78 -18.60 1.40 -1.85
C SER A 78 -17.43 2.27 -2.28
N ARG A 79 -16.91 1.96 -3.46
CA ARG A 79 -15.87 2.69 -4.16
C ARG A 79 -16.49 3.38 -5.38
N TYR A 80 -16.26 4.67 -5.53
CA TYR A 80 -16.79 5.50 -6.61
C TYR A 80 -15.63 6.06 -7.42
N GLU A 81 -15.38 5.53 -8.61
CA GLU A 81 -14.44 6.10 -9.57
C GLU A 81 -15.12 7.13 -10.44
N ILE A 82 -14.50 8.30 -10.59
CA ILE A 82 -14.99 9.40 -11.39
C ILE A 82 -14.00 9.67 -12.52
N ASP A 83 -14.45 9.52 -13.76
CA ASP A 83 -13.74 10.01 -14.95
C ASP A 83 -14.32 11.38 -15.30
N HIS A 84 -13.63 12.46 -14.93
CA HIS A 84 -14.10 13.82 -15.20
C HIS A 84 -14.11 14.18 -16.69
N LYS A 85 -13.27 13.52 -17.50
CA LYS A 85 -13.18 13.77 -18.94
C LYS A 85 -14.39 13.20 -19.66
N ARG A 86 -14.81 11.99 -19.30
CA ARG A 86 -16.01 11.33 -19.85
C ARG A 86 -17.30 11.73 -19.14
N LYS A 87 -17.19 12.30 -17.93
CA LYS A 87 -18.31 12.53 -17.01
C LYS A 87 -19.01 11.22 -16.64
N GLU A 88 -18.22 10.21 -16.30
CA GLU A 88 -18.71 8.90 -15.92
C GLU A 88 -18.35 8.59 -14.46
N ILE A 89 -19.22 7.83 -13.80
CA ILE A 89 -19.06 7.34 -12.43
C ILE A 89 -19.22 5.82 -12.46
N SER A 90 -18.22 5.09 -11.99
CA SER A 90 -18.34 3.65 -11.71
C SER A 90 -18.44 3.44 -10.21
N ALA A 91 -19.43 2.68 -9.76
CA ALA A 91 -19.59 2.30 -8.36
C ALA A 91 -19.39 0.80 -8.18
N ASP A 92 -18.46 0.43 -7.30
CA ASP A 92 -18.05 -0.95 -7.02
C ASP A 92 -18.00 -1.22 -5.51
N VAL A 93 -17.93 -2.50 -5.14
CA VAL A 93 -17.66 -2.90 -3.75
C VAL A 93 -16.17 -2.67 -3.49
N VAL A 94 -15.84 -2.16 -2.30
CA VAL A 94 -14.44 -2.01 -1.88
C VAL A 94 -13.82 -3.39 -1.67
N ASP A 95 -12.67 -3.65 -2.29
CA ASP A 95 -11.81 -4.77 -1.90
C ASP A 95 -11.11 -4.44 -0.58
N LEU A 96 -11.58 -5.07 0.50
CA LEU A 96 -11.03 -4.87 1.84
C LEU A 96 -9.74 -5.67 2.09
N GLN A 97 -9.40 -6.61 1.21
CA GLN A 97 -8.17 -7.39 1.30
C GLN A 97 -7.03 -6.74 0.52
N SER A 98 -7.34 -5.87 -0.45
CA SER A 98 -6.32 -5.23 -1.27
C SER A 98 -5.25 -4.51 -0.44
N ARG A 99 -3.99 -4.84 -0.72
CA ARG A 99 -2.79 -4.11 -0.25
C ARG A 99 -2.28 -3.11 -1.29
N ASN A 100 -2.98 -2.94 -2.40
CA ASN A 100 -2.60 -2.01 -3.46
C ASN A 100 -3.04 -0.58 -3.13
N ILE A 101 -2.08 0.31 -2.93
CA ILE A 101 -2.33 1.73 -2.66
C ILE A 101 -3.22 2.40 -3.73
N LEU A 102 -3.13 1.97 -4.99
CA LEU A 102 -3.92 2.54 -6.10
C LEU A 102 -5.39 2.09 -6.07
N ASP A 103 -5.67 0.96 -5.43
CA ASP A 103 -7.03 0.45 -5.26
C ASP A 103 -7.61 0.81 -3.89
N ASN A 104 -6.91 0.39 -2.83
CA ASN A 104 -7.25 0.62 -1.43
C ASN A 104 -6.03 1.09 -0.59
N PRO A 105 -5.91 2.40 -0.30
CA PRO A 105 -4.78 2.94 0.45
C PRO A 105 -4.91 2.75 1.97
N THR A 106 -6.00 2.17 2.48
CA THR A 106 -6.24 2.05 3.93
C THR A 106 -5.32 1.02 4.59
N ARG A 107 -4.85 0.03 3.82
CA ARG A 107 -4.12 -1.14 4.30
C ARG A 107 -2.79 -1.39 3.58
N CYS A 108 -2.41 -0.52 2.65
CA CYS A 108 -1.24 -0.67 1.78
C CYS A 108 0.13 -0.59 2.48
N PHE A 109 0.16 -0.29 3.78
CA PHE A 109 1.37 -0.27 4.61
C PHE A 109 1.29 -1.20 5.82
N ASP A 110 0.25 -2.01 5.91
CA ASP A 110 0.09 -3.01 6.96
C ASP A 110 0.40 -4.39 6.40
N PHE A 111 1.60 -4.90 6.68
CA PHE A 111 2.03 -6.23 6.28
C PHE A 111 2.46 -7.07 7.48
N VAL A 112 2.06 -6.65 8.69
CA VAL A 112 2.44 -7.33 9.93
C VAL A 112 1.69 -8.65 10.01
N GLY A 113 2.42 -9.74 10.30
CA GLY A 113 1.84 -11.07 10.42
C GLY A 113 2.40 -12.02 9.36
N GLU A 114 1.60 -13.03 9.01
CA GLU A 114 2.04 -14.16 8.21
C GLU A 114 1.51 -14.12 6.76
N GLU A 115 0.61 -13.19 6.42
CA GLU A 115 0.08 -13.04 5.04
C GLU A 115 1.20 -12.85 4.00
N TYR A 116 2.28 -12.17 4.40
CA TYR A 116 3.44 -11.90 3.56
C TYR A 116 4.74 -12.43 4.16
N VAL A 117 5.51 -13.15 3.35
CA VAL A 117 6.91 -13.46 3.66
C VAL A 117 7.77 -12.27 3.26
N ALA A 118 8.37 -11.64 4.26
CA ALA A 118 9.25 -10.49 4.09
C ALA A 118 10.72 -10.91 3.97
N THR A 119 11.43 -10.35 3.00
CA THR A 119 12.87 -10.57 2.81
C THR A 119 13.54 -9.24 2.51
N LYS A 120 14.71 -8.99 3.12
CA LYS A 120 15.49 -7.78 2.84
C LYS A 120 16.18 -7.89 1.48
N VAL A 121 15.97 -6.91 0.60
CA VAL A 121 16.59 -6.84 -0.74
C VAL A 121 17.80 -5.92 -0.73
N THR A 122 17.65 -4.73 -0.16
CA THR A 122 18.70 -3.72 -0.06
C THR A 122 18.70 -3.09 1.32
N GLU A 123 19.87 -2.63 1.75
CA GLU A 123 20.06 -1.88 2.98
C GLU A 123 21.17 -0.87 2.74
N LYS A 124 20.87 0.41 2.93
CA LYS A 124 21.85 1.47 2.80
C LYS A 124 21.49 2.62 3.73
N ASP A 125 22.45 3.01 4.56
CA ASP A 125 22.29 4.09 5.52
C ASP A 125 21.05 3.85 6.43
N ASP A 126 20.06 4.73 6.37
CA ASP A 126 18.80 4.60 7.11
C ASP A 126 17.64 4.09 6.24
N GLU A 127 17.91 3.57 5.04
CA GLU A 127 16.89 3.06 4.11
C GLU A 127 17.04 1.56 3.88
N VAL A 128 15.90 0.86 3.87
CA VAL A 128 15.81 -0.57 3.62
C VAL A 128 14.67 -0.86 2.66
N THR A 129 14.90 -1.72 1.67
CA THR A 129 13.85 -2.26 0.81
C THR A 129 13.56 -3.70 1.20
N LEU A 130 12.31 -3.97 1.54
CA LEU A 130 11.77 -5.30 1.78
C LEU A 130 11.03 -5.79 0.52
N ARG A 131 11.27 -7.03 0.14
CA ARG A 131 10.45 -7.79 -0.80
C ARG A 131 9.46 -8.61 0.00
N LEU A 132 8.19 -8.39 -0.26
CA LEU A 132 7.05 -9.02 0.36
C LEU A 132 6.42 -9.93 -0.68
N VAL A 133 6.28 -11.21 -0.36
CA VAL A 133 5.62 -12.19 -1.21
C VAL A 133 4.40 -12.71 -0.47
N ALA A 134 3.23 -12.55 -1.06
CA ALA A 134 2.01 -13.12 -0.53
C ALA A 134 2.13 -14.65 -0.41
N GLN A 135 1.62 -15.21 0.69
CA GLN A 135 1.51 -16.66 0.84
C GLN A 135 0.28 -17.24 0.13
N ASP A 136 -0.72 -16.41 -0.12
CA ASP A 136 -1.92 -16.75 -0.87
C ASP A 136 -1.83 -16.14 -2.27
N GLU A 137 -2.06 -16.96 -3.29
CA GLU A 137 -2.03 -16.53 -4.70
C GLU A 137 -3.20 -15.59 -5.05
N GLU A 138 -4.24 -15.51 -4.20
CA GLU A 138 -5.35 -14.56 -4.35
C GLU A 138 -5.00 -13.13 -3.88
N GLN A 139 -3.93 -12.95 -3.10
CA GLN A 139 -3.49 -11.62 -2.63
C GLN A 139 -2.55 -10.94 -3.62
N GLU A 140 -2.36 -9.62 -3.49
CA GLU A 140 -1.37 -8.91 -4.31
C GLU A 140 0.00 -9.57 -4.21
N GLY A 141 0.49 -10.05 -5.35
CA GLY A 141 1.63 -10.97 -5.45
C GLY A 141 2.91 -10.45 -4.78
N GLU A 142 3.81 -9.85 -5.56
CA GLU A 142 5.10 -9.40 -5.07
C GLU A 142 5.15 -7.87 -4.93
N ILE A 143 5.50 -7.41 -3.73
CA ILE A 143 5.56 -5.99 -3.38
C ILE A 143 6.98 -5.65 -2.91
N LEU A 144 7.51 -4.51 -3.36
CA LEU A 144 8.73 -3.92 -2.81
C LEU A 144 8.38 -2.69 -1.96
N LEU A 145 8.62 -2.77 -0.66
CA LEU A 145 8.41 -1.67 0.27
C LEU A 145 9.76 -1.09 0.71
N THR A 146 10.01 0.17 0.40
CA THR A 146 11.17 0.92 0.90
C THR A 146 10.75 1.85 2.02
N LEU A 147 11.50 1.82 3.13
CA LEU A 147 11.20 2.59 4.34
C LEU A 147 12.49 3.13 5.00
N GLN A 148 12.32 4.13 5.85
CA GLN A 148 13.34 4.58 6.79
C GLN A 148 13.39 3.66 8.02
N VAL A 149 14.55 3.11 8.36
CA VAL A 149 14.73 2.16 9.47
C VAL A 149 14.47 2.84 10.82
N SER A 150 15.00 4.06 11.01
CA SER A 150 14.91 4.79 12.27
C SER A 150 13.50 5.20 12.66
N THR A 151 12.65 5.52 11.68
CA THR A 151 11.30 6.08 11.91
C THR A 151 10.17 5.12 11.51
N GLY A 152 10.43 4.16 10.63
CA GLY A 152 9.38 3.37 9.97
C GLY A 152 8.65 4.15 8.86
N LYS A 153 9.10 5.36 8.49
CA LYS A 153 8.44 6.14 7.44
C LYS A 153 8.53 5.42 6.09
N PRO A 154 7.40 5.13 5.42
CA PRO A 154 7.43 4.57 4.07
C PRO A 154 7.91 5.63 3.06
N LEU A 155 8.76 5.21 2.12
CA LEU A 155 9.37 6.07 1.10
C LEU A 155 8.94 5.71 -0.32
N ASN A 156 8.78 4.42 -0.60
CA ASN A 156 8.33 3.92 -1.89
C ASN A 156 7.61 2.58 -1.69
N ILE A 157 6.56 2.34 -2.47
CA ILE A 157 5.98 1.02 -2.62
C ILE A 157 5.87 0.70 -4.11
N ALA A 158 6.29 -0.50 -4.50
CA ALA A 158 6.18 -0.96 -5.87
C ALA A 158 5.45 -2.30 -5.94
N TYR A 159 4.59 -2.45 -6.95
CA TYR A 159 3.87 -3.68 -7.24
C TYR A 159 4.48 -4.32 -8.47
N LEU A 160 4.91 -5.57 -8.34
CA LEU A 160 5.45 -6.36 -9.42
C LEU A 160 4.31 -7.23 -9.96
N LEU A 161 3.75 -6.78 -11.07
CA LEU A 161 2.73 -7.48 -11.83
C LEU A 161 3.43 -8.29 -12.93
N TYR A 162 2.77 -9.31 -13.48
CA TYR A 162 3.37 -10.30 -14.39
C TYR A 162 4.43 -9.75 -15.36
N ASP A 163 4.07 -8.74 -16.16
CA ASP A 163 4.92 -8.09 -17.16
C ASP A 163 5.11 -6.58 -16.91
N ASP A 164 4.61 -6.07 -15.78
CA ASP A 164 4.66 -4.64 -15.47
C ASP A 164 5.10 -4.37 -14.02
N ARG A 165 5.67 -3.20 -13.82
CA ARG A 165 6.04 -2.69 -12.50
C ARG A 165 5.43 -1.32 -12.31
N ILE A 166 4.69 -1.19 -11.23
CA ILE A 166 4.11 0.09 -10.81
C ILE A 166 4.88 0.59 -9.59
N ASP A 167 5.64 1.67 -9.75
CA ASP A 167 6.33 2.35 -8.67
C ASP A 167 5.51 3.52 -8.14
N VAL A 168 5.37 3.59 -6.82
CA VAL A 168 4.70 4.69 -6.12
C VAL A 168 5.67 5.31 -5.12
N ALA A 169 6.27 6.44 -5.51
CA ALA A 169 7.20 7.20 -4.68
C ALA A 169 6.42 8.14 -3.75
N ILE A 170 6.62 8.01 -2.44
CA ILE A 170 5.91 8.80 -1.43
C ILE A 170 6.69 10.09 -1.20
N ARG A 171 6.15 11.21 -1.73
CA ARG A 171 6.78 12.53 -1.61
C ARG A 171 6.53 13.12 -0.24
N THR A 172 5.27 13.11 0.19
CA THR A 172 4.85 13.55 1.51
C THR A 172 3.85 12.56 2.08
N ILE A 173 3.88 12.39 3.39
CA ILE A 173 2.86 11.68 4.15
C ILE A 173 2.78 12.34 5.52
N SER A 174 1.59 12.77 5.92
CA SER A 174 1.43 13.59 7.13
C SER A 174 0.04 13.47 7.75
N PRO A 175 -0.10 13.69 9.07
CA PRO A 175 -1.41 13.67 9.73
C PRO A 175 -2.37 14.70 9.14
N ARG A 176 -3.61 14.27 8.90
CA ARG A 176 -4.72 15.14 8.48
C ARG A 176 -5.57 15.52 9.68
N LYS A 177 -5.95 16.81 9.76
CA LYS A 177 -6.83 17.34 10.83
C LYS A 177 -8.28 17.58 10.38
N SER A 178 -8.49 17.86 9.09
CA SER A 178 -9.82 18.12 8.53
C SER A 178 -10.52 16.82 8.16
N LYS A 179 -11.84 16.87 8.02
CA LYS A 179 -12.59 15.76 7.41
C LYS A 179 -12.07 15.47 6.01
N ILE A 180 -12.09 14.20 5.62
CA ILE A 180 -11.76 13.81 4.24
C ILE A 180 -12.96 14.05 3.32
N PRO A 181 -12.72 14.32 2.02
CA PRO A 181 -13.78 14.39 1.02
C PRO A 181 -14.55 13.06 0.96
N THR A 182 -15.86 13.15 0.74
CA THR A 182 -16.75 11.99 0.63
C THR A 182 -17.61 12.14 -0.62
N PHE A 183 -17.96 11.02 -1.24
CA PHE A 183 -18.83 11.04 -2.40
C PHE A 183 -20.20 11.63 -2.07
N SER A 184 -20.69 12.50 -2.95
CA SER A 184 -22.06 13.00 -2.95
C SER A 184 -22.53 13.06 -4.40
N LYS A 185 -23.56 12.28 -4.74
CA LYS A 185 -24.12 12.25 -6.10
C LYS A 185 -24.55 13.64 -6.60
N GLY A 186 -24.93 14.53 -5.69
CA GLY A 186 -25.32 15.90 -6.01
C GLY A 186 -24.20 16.77 -6.58
N ASP A 187 -22.94 16.40 -6.34
CA ASP A 187 -21.76 17.14 -6.80
C ASP A 187 -21.42 16.80 -8.26
N PHE A 188 -21.93 15.67 -8.77
CA PHE A 188 -21.67 15.15 -10.11
C PHE A 188 -22.91 15.20 -10.99
N LYS A 189 -23.65 16.31 -10.95
CA LYS A 189 -24.83 16.52 -11.81
C LYS A 189 -24.45 16.44 -13.29
N GLY A 190 -25.17 15.60 -14.03
CA GLY A 190 -24.94 15.38 -15.47
C GLY A 190 -23.80 14.41 -15.77
N TYR A 191 -23.32 13.67 -14.77
CA TYR A 191 -22.48 12.50 -14.97
C TYR A 191 -23.36 11.25 -15.10
N ASP A 192 -22.94 10.33 -15.96
CA ASP A 192 -23.56 9.02 -16.10
C ASP A 192 -22.97 8.06 -15.06
N MET A 193 -23.83 7.33 -14.35
CA MET A 193 -23.41 6.41 -13.29
C MET A 193 -23.74 4.97 -13.66
N VAL A 194 -22.73 4.10 -13.58
CA VAL A 194 -22.86 2.65 -13.68
C VAL A 194 -22.58 2.06 -12.30
N ASP A 195 -23.44 1.13 -11.86
CA ASP A 195 -23.39 0.53 -10.53
C ASP A 195 -23.20 -0.98 -10.65
N PHE A 196 -22.10 -1.48 -10.10
CA PHE A 196 -21.64 -2.88 -10.16
C PHE A 196 -21.64 -3.57 -8.79
N ARG A 197 -22.10 -2.87 -7.75
CA ARG A 197 -22.15 -3.38 -6.37
C ARG A 197 -23.15 -4.50 -6.14
#